data_AF-A0A498HNF7-F1
#
_entry.id   AF-A0A498HNF7-F1
#
_cell.length_a   1.000
_cell.length_b   1.000
_cell.length_c   1.000
_cell.angle_alpha   90.00
_cell.angle_beta   90.00
_cell.angle_gamma   90.00
#
_symmetry.space_group_name_H-M   'P 1'
#
loop_
_entity.id
_entity.type
_entity.pdbx_description
1 polymer ?
#
loop_
_entity_poly.entity_id
_entity_poly.type
_entity_poly.pdbx_seq_one_letter_code
_entity_poly.pdbx_strand_id
1 'polypeptide(L)'
;MFLKVQLPWNVVIPAESLDMKGLMLQKSIVVRLLEDFASRKATKDLGYYLALTTLESVGEGKVRQQTGDVLFPVVFSAVTFKLFRGEIAEGVVHKVLKHGVFLSCGPVENMYLSKMKMPDYDYVPGENPVFMNRKMSKIEKGTTVRFIVIGTKWLEAQREFQALVGLHADYLGPVS
;
A
#
# COMPACT_ATOMS: atom_id res chain seq x y z
N MET A 1 3.63 -7.13 7.79
CA MET A 1 3.13 -6.10 6.85
C MET A 1 3.72 -6.20 5.44
N PHE A 2 5.05 -6.28 5.31
CA PHE A 2 5.71 -6.42 4.00
C PHE A 2 5.77 -7.88 3.56
N LEU A 3 5.51 -8.14 2.28
CA LEU A 3 5.53 -9.48 1.70
C LEU A 3 6.47 -9.49 0.50
N LYS A 4 7.33 -10.51 0.41
CA LYS A 4 8.06 -10.81 -0.83
C LYS A 4 7.19 -11.73 -1.68
N VAL A 5 6.98 -11.36 -2.94
CA VAL A 5 6.15 -12.11 -3.88
C VAL A 5 6.91 -12.32 -5.18
N GLN A 6 6.67 -13.43 -5.86
CA GLN A 6 7.19 -13.70 -7.19
C GLN A 6 5.99 -13.82 -8.14
N LEU A 7 5.98 -13.04 -9.21
CA LEU A 7 4.82 -12.83 -10.06
C LEU A 7 5.13 -13.06 -11.55
N PRO A 8 4.28 -13.80 -12.27
CA PRO A 8 4.32 -13.85 -13.72
C PRO A 8 3.59 -12.63 -14.32
N TRP A 9 4.12 -12.07 -15.39
CA TRP A 9 3.48 -11.00 -16.17
C TRP A 9 3.84 -11.13 -17.65
N ASN A 10 2.93 -10.74 -18.53
CA ASN A 10 3.22 -10.53 -19.94
C ASN A 10 3.56 -9.06 -20.21
N VAL A 11 4.76 -8.81 -20.70
CA VAL A 11 5.22 -7.49 -21.15
C VAL A 11 5.05 -7.43 -22.66
N VAL A 12 4.39 -6.38 -23.17
CA VAL A 12 4.19 -6.20 -24.61
C VAL A 12 5.12 -5.10 -25.10
N ILE A 13 5.93 -5.43 -26.09
CA ILE A 13 6.86 -4.50 -26.74
C ILE A 13 6.32 -4.17 -28.14
N PRO A 14 5.99 -2.90 -28.42
CA PRO A 14 5.55 -2.47 -29.74
C PRO A 14 6.59 -2.77 -30.81
N ALA A 15 6.13 -3.15 -32.01
CA ALA A 15 7.02 -3.54 -33.11
C ALA A 15 8.02 -2.44 -33.48
N GLU A 16 7.62 -1.17 -33.37
CA GLU A 16 8.43 0.01 -33.68
C GLU A 16 9.58 0.20 -32.68
N SER A 17 9.44 -0.36 -31.48
CA SER A 17 10.44 -0.29 -30.40
C SER A 17 11.37 -1.50 -30.36
N LEU A 18 11.17 -2.48 -31.25
CA LEU A 18 12.04 -3.64 -31.42
C LEU A 18 13.26 -3.26 -32.27
N ASP A 19 14.22 -2.55 -31.67
CA ASP A 19 15.54 -2.44 -32.28
C ASP A 19 16.30 -3.77 -32.12
N MET A 20 16.75 -4.35 -33.22
CA MET A 20 17.26 -5.74 -33.31
C MET A 20 18.60 -5.98 -32.60
N LYS A 21 19.17 -4.96 -31.94
CA LYS A 21 20.36 -5.11 -31.10
C LYS A 21 19.95 -5.62 -29.72
N GLY A 22 20.34 -6.86 -29.36
CA GLY A 22 19.85 -7.57 -28.16
C GLY A 22 19.92 -6.82 -26.81
N LEU A 23 20.89 -5.90 -26.63
CA LEU A 23 20.97 -5.03 -25.44
C LEU A 23 19.81 -4.02 -25.34
N MET A 24 19.28 -3.55 -26.47
CA MET A 24 18.14 -2.63 -26.50
C MET A 24 16.84 -3.36 -26.15
N LEU A 25 16.67 -4.61 -26.60
CA LEU A 25 15.46 -5.39 -26.32
C LEU A 25 15.29 -5.68 -24.82
N GLN A 26 16.33 -6.16 -24.14
CA GLN A 26 16.28 -6.43 -22.70
C GLN A 26 15.94 -5.15 -21.92
N LYS A 27 16.56 -4.03 -22.30
CA LYS A 27 16.26 -2.72 -21.71
C LYS A 27 14.80 -2.33 -21.93
N SER A 28 14.26 -2.49 -23.13
CA SER A 28 12.84 -2.20 -23.43
C SER A 28 11.90 -3.06 -22.59
N ILE A 29 12.19 -4.35 -22.40
CA ILE A 29 11.40 -5.24 -21.54
C ILE A 29 11.42 -4.76 -20.09
N VAL A 30 12.59 -4.42 -19.55
CA VAL A 30 12.72 -3.94 -18.17
C VAL A 30 11.99 -2.61 -17.97
N VAL A 31 12.21 -1.64 -18.87
CA VAL A 31 11.54 -0.33 -18.80
C VAL A 31 10.02 -0.52 -18.83
N ARG A 32 9.52 -1.33 -19.77
CA ARG A 32 8.09 -1.56 -19.88
C ARG A 32 7.51 -2.29 -18.67
N LEU A 33 8.22 -3.27 -18.14
CA LEU A 33 7.83 -3.96 -16.91
C LEU A 33 7.74 -2.98 -15.73
N LEU A 34 8.71 -2.07 -15.59
CA LEU A 34 8.71 -1.07 -14.53
C LEU A 34 7.54 -0.09 -14.67
N GLU A 35 7.26 0.38 -15.89
CA GLU A 35 6.09 1.23 -16.18
C GLU A 35 4.78 0.54 -15.83
N ASP A 36 4.59 -0.69 -16.34
CA ASP A 36 3.40 -1.48 -16.10
C ASP A 36 3.25 -1.76 -14.59
N PHE A 37 4.33 -2.12 -13.88
CA PHE A 37 4.35 -2.32 -12.42
C PHE A 37 3.95 -1.06 -11.67
N ALA A 38 4.57 0.09 -11.99
CA ALA A 38 4.27 1.36 -11.34
C ALA A 38 2.82 1.82 -11.55
N SER A 39 2.19 1.43 -12.66
CA SER A 39 0.76 1.72 -12.91
C SER A 39 -0.20 0.91 -12.03
N ARG A 40 0.26 -0.20 -11.42
CA ARG A 40 -0.57 -1.05 -10.56
C ARG A 40 -0.48 -0.58 -9.11
N LYS A 41 -1.62 -0.14 -8.58
CA LYS A 41 -1.72 0.28 -7.18
C LYS A 41 -1.69 -0.88 -6.18
N ALA A 42 -2.70 -1.75 -6.23
CA ALA A 42 -2.86 -2.84 -5.28
C ALA A 42 -3.75 -3.96 -5.84
N THR A 43 -3.74 -5.10 -5.15
CA THR A 43 -4.72 -6.19 -5.29
C THR A 43 -5.22 -6.63 -3.92
N LYS A 44 -6.41 -7.26 -3.90
CA LYS A 44 -6.99 -7.83 -2.67
C LYS A 44 -6.06 -8.84 -1.99
N ASP A 45 -5.38 -9.67 -2.78
CA ASP A 45 -4.60 -10.79 -2.25
C ASP A 45 -3.19 -10.36 -1.82
N LEU A 46 -2.50 -9.59 -2.65
CA LEU A 46 -1.10 -9.21 -2.43
C LEU A 46 -0.92 -7.89 -1.70
N GLY A 47 -1.97 -7.06 -1.61
CA GLY A 47 -1.87 -5.72 -1.05
C GLY A 47 -1.34 -4.70 -2.06
N TYR A 48 -0.75 -3.62 -1.57
CA TYR A 48 -0.17 -2.56 -2.37
C TYR A 48 1.17 -2.99 -2.96
N TYR A 49 1.36 -2.76 -4.24
CA TYR A 49 2.67 -2.96 -4.88
C TYR A 49 3.59 -1.82 -4.46
N LEU A 50 4.77 -2.15 -3.93
CA LEU A 50 5.73 -1.13 -3.49
C LEU A 50 6.92 -1.03 -4.44
N ALA A 51 7.60 -2.15 -4.68
CA ALA A 51 8.82 -2.14 -5.45
C ALA A 51 9.03 -3.47 -6.17
N LEU A 52 9.35 -3.39 -7.46
CA LEU A 52 9.98 -4.49 -8.18
C LEU A 52 11.44 -4.60 -7.71
N THR A 53 11.88 -5.80 -7.38
CA THR A 53 13.22 -6.03 -6.81
C THR A 53 14.17 -6.70 -7.79
N THR A 54 13.71 -7.75 -8.46
CA THR A 54 14.56 -8.61 -9.29
C THR A 54 13.75 -9.16 -10.44
N LEU A 55 14.31 -9.12 -11.65
CA LEU A 55 13.78 -9.82 -12.82
C LEU A 55 14.38 -11.22 -12.82
N GLU A 56 13.55 -12.24 -12.61
CA GLU A 56 13.99 -13.62 -12.43
C GLU A 56 14.20 -14.31 -13.78
N SER A 57 13.28 -14.09 -14.72
CA SER A 57 13.37 -14.68 -16.06
C SER A 57 12.57 -13.89 -17.09
N VAL A 58 13.06 -13.92 -18.33
CA VAL A 58 12.35 -13.48 -19.53
C VAL A 58 12.22 -14.68 -20.46
N GLY A 59 11.00 -15.11 -20.73
CA GLY A 59 10.73 -16.19 -21.67
C GLY A 59 10.72 -15.70 -23.12
N GLU A 60 10.57 -16.65 -24.05
CA GLU A 60 10.59 -16.36 -25.48
C GLU A 60 9.44 -15.44 -25.91
N GLY A 61 9.79 -14.47 -26.76
CA GLY A 61 8.84 -13.51 -27.31
C GLY A 61 7.89 -14.16 -28.30
N LYS A 62 6.59 -13.87 -28.18
CA LYS A 62 5.55 -14.33 -29.10
C LYS A 62 4.96 -13.16 -29.87
N VAL A 63 5.08 -13.20 -31.19
CA VAL A 63 4.51 -12.18 -32.09
C VAL A 63 2.98 -12.25 -32.06
N ARG A 64 2.32 -11.12 -31.86
CA ARG A 64 0.85 -11.00 -31.89
C ARG A 64 0.38 -10.81 -33.33
N GLN A 65 -0.48 -11.72 -33.81
CA GLN A 65 -0.87 -11.82 -35.22
C GLN A 65 -1.50 -10.56 -35.83
N GLN A 66 -2.08 -9.67 -35.02
CA GLN A 66 -2.80 -8.47 -35.52
C GLN A 66 -1.96 -7.19 -35.48
N THR A 67 -1.08 -7.04 -34.51
CA THR A 67 -0.33 -5.79 -34.29
C THR A 67 1.15 -5.91 -34.67
N GLY A 68 1.69 -7.13 -34.75
CA GLY A 68 3.13 -7.33 -34.91
C GLY A 68 3.93 -7.12 -33.63
N ASP A 69 3.31 -6.63 -32.55
CA ASP A 69 3.95 -6.51 -31.24
C ASP A 69 4.43 -7.87 -30.74
N VAL A 70 5.45 -7.84 -29.89
CA VAL A 70 5.98 -9.05 -29.27
C VAL A 70 5.62 -9.08 -27.78
N LEU A 71 4.99 -10.17 -27.37
CA LEU A 71 4.67 -10.45 -25.98
C LEU A 71 5.77 -11.30 -25.36
N PHE A 72 6.40 -10.81 -24.30
CA PHE A 72 7.39 -11.53 -23.50
C PHE A 72 6.78 -11.93 -22.14
N PRO A 73 6.64 -13.24 -21.85
CA PRO A 73 6.31 -13.68 -20.51
C PRO A 73 7.53 -13.47 -19.61
N VAL A 74 7.35 -12.73 -18.52
CA VAL A 74 8.39 -12.44 -17.52
C VAL A 74 7.98 -12.95 -16.15
N VAL A 75 8.96 -13.30 -15.33
CA VAL A 75 8.78 -13.58 -13.92
C VAL A 75 9.71 -12.66 -13.15
N PHE A 76 9.19 -11.99 -12.12
CA PHE A 76 9.94 -11.06 -11.30
C PHE A 76 9.52 -11.17 -9.83
N SER A 77 10.44 -10.82 -8.93
CA SER A 77 10.13 -10.66 -7.52
C SER A 77 9.83 -9.20 -7.18
N ALA A 78 8.87 -8.99 -6.30
CA ALA A 78 8.49 -7.68 -5.79
C ALA A 78 8.23 -7.71 -4.29
N VAL A 79 8.26 -6.52 -3.69
CA VAL A 79 7.79 -6.29 -2.32
C VAL A 79 6.41 -5.65 -2.40
N THR A 80 5.47 -6.21 -1.65
CA THR A 80 4.14 -5.66 -1.45
C THR A 80 3.87 -5.34 0.02
N PHE A 81 2.83 -4.56 0.27
CA PHE A 81 2.41 -4.15 1.60
C PHE A 81 0.95 -4.49 1.84
N LYS A 82 0.68 -5.21 2.92
CA LYS A 82 -0.68 -5.54 3.34
C LYS A 82 -0.78 -5.55 4.86
N LEU A 83 -1.76 -4.83 5.38
CA LEU A 83 -2.14 -4.89 6.80
C LEU A 83 -2.96 -6.16 7.06
N PHE A 84 -2.68 -6.80 8.19
CA PHE A 84 -3.43 -7.97 8.64
C PHE A 84 -4.18 -7.68 9.94
N ARG A 85 -5.33 -8.34 10.13
CA ARG A 85 -6.06 -8.30 11.39
C ARG A 85 -5.17 -8.81 12.52
N GLY A 86 -5.14 -8.09 13.64
CA GLY A 86 -4.31 -8.39 14.81
C GLY A 86 -2.89 -7.82 14.74
N GLU A 87 -2.47 -7.26 13.60
CA GLU A 87 -1.17 -6.63 13.47
C GLU A 87 -1.09 -5.34 14.28
N ILE A 88 0.02 -5.15 14.98
CA ILE A 88 0.34 -3.89 15.67
C ILE A 88 1.26 -3.09 14.74
N ALA A 89 0.87 -1.85 14.44
CA ALA A 89 1.61 -0.97 13.57
C ALA A 89 1.51 0.48 14.05
N GLU A 90 2.32 1.34 13.44
CA GLU A 90 2.34 2.78 13.71
C GLU A 90 1.86 3.53 12.47
N GLY A 91 1.13 4.61 12.71
CA GLY A 91 0.61 5.45 11.63
C GLY A 91 0.42 6.88 12.09
N VAL A 92 0.36 7.79 11.12
CA VAL A 92 0.33 9.22 11.36
C VAL A 92 -1.08 9.73 11.17
N VAL A 93 -1.60 10.44 12.17
CA VAL A 93 -2.93 11.06 12.10
C VAL A 93 -2.90 12.21 11.10
N HIS A 94 -3.78 12.18 10.11
CA HIS A 94 -3.89 13.27 9.12
C HIS A 94 -5.20 14.06 9.22
N LYS A 95 -6.22 13.52 9.91
CA LYS A 95 -7.50 14.18 10.12
C LYS A 95 -8.12 13.80 11.46
N VAL A 96 -8.60 14.79 12.21
CA VAL A 96 -9.29 14.62 13.48
C VAL A 96 -10.74 15.06 13.34
N LEU A 97 -11.68 14.25 13.82
CA LEU A 97 -13.12 14.53 13.83
C LEU A 97 -13.71 14.21 15.21
N LYS A 98 -14.88 14.75 15.52
CA LYS A 98 -15.57 14.50 16.80
C LYS A 98 -15.76 13.02 17.14
N HIS A 99 -15.94 12.16 16.13
CA HIS A 99 -16.26 10.74 16.30
C HIS A 99 -15.04 9.81 16.20
N GLY A 100 -13.86 10.33 15.84
CA GLY A 100 -12.65 9.55 15.65
C GLY A 100 -11.58 10.28 14.85
N VAL A 101 -10.49 9.58 14.55
CA VAL A 101 -9.37 10.12 13.77
C VAL A 101 -9.09 9.23 12.56
N PHE A 102 -8.63 9.86 11.48
CA PHE A 102 -8.06 9.16 10.34
C PHE A 102 -6.55 9.24 10.38
N LEU A 103 -5.93 8.11 10.07
CA LEU A 103 -4.50 7.89 10.07
C LEU A 103 -4.07 7.16 8.79
N SER A 104 -2.80 7.30 8.46
CA SER A 104 -2.15 6.56 7.39
C SER A 104 -1.00 5.70 7.92
N CYS A 105 -0.84 4.51 7.37
CA CYS A 105 0.29 3.61 7.64
C CYS A 105 0.82 3.07 6.32
N GLY A 106 2.04 3.48 5.96
CA GLY A 106 2.59 3.21 4.63
C GLY A 106 1.63 3.68 3.52
N PRO A 107 1.29 2.83 2.53
CA PRO A 107 0.37 3.19 1.44
C PRO A 107 -1.12 3.13 1.83
N VAL A 108 -1.47 2.73 3.04
CA VAL A 108 -2.86 2.67 3.50
C VAL A 108 -3.24 4.01 4.12
N GLU A 109 -3.96 4.83 3.37
CA GLU A 109 -4.35 6.17 3.81
C GLU A 109 -5.69 6.22 4.58
N ASN A 110 -6.52 5.20 4.40
CA ASN A 110 -7.89 5.19 4.91
C ASN A 110 -8.05 4.30 6.15
N MET A 111 -7.27 4.62 7.18
CA MET A 111 -7.38 3.94 8.47
C MET A 111 -8.19 4.81 9.43
N TYR A 112 -9.14 4.20 10.13
CA TYR A 112 -10.04 4.90 11.02
C TYR A 112 -9.94 4.36 12.46
N LEU A 113 -9.67 5.27 13.40
CA LEU A 113 -9.71 5.03 14.83
C LEU A 113 -10.93 5.73 15.42
N SER A 114 -11.97 4.96 15.74
CA SER A 114 -13.19 5.49 16.37
C SER A 114 -12.93 5.90 17.83
N LYS A 115 -13.64 6.94 18.30
CA LYS A 115 -13.72 7.29 19.75
C LYS A 115 -14.08 6.08 20.62
N MET A 116 -14.94 5.19 20.15
CA MET A 116 -15.28 3.96 20.89
C MET A 116 -14.09 3.01 21.10
N LYS A 117 -13.01 3.17 20.34
CA LYS A 117 -11.77 2.37 20.43
C LYS A 117 -10.61 3.13 21.08
N MET A 118 -10.89 4.29 21.69
CA MET A 118 -9.98 5.09 22.50
C MET A 118 -10.70 5.58 23.78
N PRO A 119 -11.05 4.66 24.71
CA PRO A 119 -11.91 4.98 25.85
C PRO A 119 -11.33 6.08 26.75
N ASP A 120 -10.01 6.12 26.91
CA ASP A 120 -9.32 7.07 27.79
C ASP A 120 -9.16 8.48 27.21
N TYR A 121 -9.51 8.69 25.94
CA TYR A 121 -9.27 9.93 25.21
C TYR A 121 -10.56 10.64 24.89
N ASP A 122 -10.73 11.90 25.30
CA ASP A 122 -11.91 12.70 25.02
C ASP A 122 -11.66 13.74 23.94
N TYR A 123 -12.69 14.03 23.15
CA TYR A 123 -12.62 15.01 22.08
C TYR A 123 -12.63 16.42 22.66
N VAL A 124 -11.63 17.22 22.30
CA VAL A 124 -11.52 18.63 22.64
C VAL A 124 -11.73 19.45 21.36
N PRO A 125 -12.83 20.22 21.24
CA PRO A 125 -13.07 21.08 20.09
C PRO A 125 -12.12 22.28 20.08
N GLY A 126 -11.86 22.82 18.90
CA GLY A 126 -11.04 24.02 18.70
C GLY A 126 -10.68 24.19 17.23
N GLU A 127 -9.89 25.22 16.92
CA GLU A 127 -9.30 25.41 15.59
C GLU A 127 -8.44 24.21 15.19
N ASN A 128 -7.69 23.66 16.16
CA ASN A 128 -6.95 22.41 16.04
C ASN A 128 -7.60 21.38 16.99
N PRO A 129 -8.59 20.60 16.51
CA PRO A 129 -9.26 19.62 17.35
C PRO A 129 -8.33 18.46 17.71
N VAL A 130 -8.42 17.98 18.95
CA VAL A 130 -7.58 16.91 19.48
C VAL A 130 -8.38 15.90 20.29
N PHE A 131 -7.84 14.70 20.44
CA PHE A 131 -8.25 13.77 21.47
C PHE A 131 -7.22 13.80 22.60
N MET A 132 -7.65 14.03 23.84
CA MET A 132 -6.75 14.17 24.98
C MET A 132 -7.20 13.28 26.14
N ASN A 133 -6.24 12.66 26.82
CA ASN A 133 -6.50 11.85 28.02
C ASN A 133 -6.15 12.61 29.31
N ARG A 134 -6.48 12.01 30.47
CA ARG A 134 -6.20 12.58 31.80
C ARG A 134 -4.72 12.79 32.11
N LYS A 135 -3.83 12.10 31.39
CA LYS A 135 -2.37 12.23 31.52
C LYS A 135 -1.80 13.29 30.57
N MET A 136 -2.66 14.13 29.97
CA MET A 136 -2.29 15.17 29.00
C MET A 136 -1.63 14.63 27.71
N SER A 137 -1.73 13.33 27.43
CA SER A 137 -1.35 12.76 26.14
C SER A 137 -2.39 13.14 25.09
N LYS A 138 -1.91 13.55 23.91
CA LYS A 138 -2.74 14.08 22.83
C LYS A 138 -2.62 13.21 21.57
N ILE A 139 -3.73 13.07 20.87
CA ILE A 139 -3.83 12.57 19.50
C ILE A 139 -4.34 13.73 18.66
N GLU A 140 -3.47 14.30 17.85
CA GLU A 140 -3.75 15.43 16.98
C GLU A 140 -3.17 15.19 15.58
N LYS A 141 -3.43 16.10 14.64
CA LYS A 141 -2.86 15.99 13.29
C LYS A 141 -1.33 15.97 13.38
N GLY A 142 -0.70 14.98 12.76
CA GLY A 142 0.74 14.75 12.79
C GLY A 142 1.21 13.80 13.90
N THR A 143 0.37 13.45 14.87
CA THR A 143 0.74 12.49 15.91
C THR A 143 0.94 11.09 15.31
N THR A 144 2.07 10.46 15.63
CA THR A 144 2.29 9.04 15.37
C THR A 144 1.60 8.23 16.46
N VAL A 145 0.73 7.31 16.07
CA VAL A 145 -0.07 6.48 16.98
C VAL A 145 0.25 5.02 16.69
N ARG A 146 0.64 4.28 17.73
CA ARG A 146 0.71 2.82 17.71
C ARG A 146 -0.66 2.24 17.96
N PHE A 147 -1.14 1.40 17.06
CA PHE A 147 -2.48 0.83 17.09
C PHE A 147 -2.46 -0.67 16.79
N ILE A 148 -3.57 -1.34 17.08
CA ILE A 148 -3.84 -2.70 16.60
C ILE A 148 -4.90 -2.67 15.50
N VAL A 149 -4.69 -3.43 14.43
CA VAL A 149 -5.64 -3.59 13.32
C VAL A 149 -6.78 -4.51 13.74
N ILE A 150 -8.00 -3.98 13.81
CA ILE A 150 -9.20 -4.75 14.17
C ILE A 150 -9.76 -5.47 12.94
N GLY A 151 -9.71 -4.83 11.78
CA GLY A 151 -10.17 -5.41 10.53
C GLY A 151 -9.84 -4.54 9.33
N THR A 152 -9.82 -5.17 8.16
CA THR A 152 -9.53 -4.52 6.87
C THR A 152 -10.63 -4.81 5.87
N LYS A 153 -10.93 -3.85 5.01
CA LYS A 153 -11.89 -3.98 3.91
C LYS A 153 -11.22 -3.59 2.60
N TRP A 154 -11.35 -4.44 1.59
CA TRP A 154 -10.90 -4.15 0.23
C TRP A 154 -11.96 -3.34 -0.52
N LEU A 155 -11.52 -2.25 -1.16
CA LEU A 155 -12.33 -1.41 -2.02
C LEU A 155 -11.91 -1.62 -3.48
N GLU A 156 -12.66 -2.45 -4.20
CA GLU A 156 -12.32 -2.87 -5.57
C GLU A 156 -12.17 -1.69 -6.54
N ALA A 157 -13.10 -0.73 -6.50
CA ALA A 157 -13.13 0.40 -7.44
C ALA A 157 -11.89 1.31 -7.31
N GLN A 158 -11.43 1.57 -6.08
CA GLN A 158 -10.27 2.42 -5.79
C GLN A 158 -8.95 1.63 -5.79
N ARG A 159 -9.03 0.30 -5.77
CA ARG A 159 -7.90 -0.60 -5.48
C ARG A 159 -7.16 -0.20 -4.21
N GLU A 160 -7.92 -0.06 -3.12
CA GLU A 160 -7.41 0.40 -1.82
C GLU A 160 -7.94 -0.46 -0.67
N PHE A 161 -7.27 -0.36 0.49
CA PHE A 161 -7.74 -0.92 1.75
C PHE A 161 -8.24 0.18 2.69
N GLN A 162 -9.37 -0.09 3.33
CA GLN A 162 -9.79 0.58 4.54
C GLN A 162 -9.44 -0.28 5.75
N ALA A 163 -9.03 0.34 6.84
CA ALA A 163 -8.76 -0.37 8.08
C ALA A 163 -9.50 0.27 9.26
N LEU A 164 -10.09 -0.57 10.11
CA LEU A 164 -10.55 -0.17 11.43
C LEU A 164 -9.45 -0.55 12.42
N VAL A 165 -9.04 0.41 13.25
CA VAL A 165 -7.99 0.21 14.26
C VAL A 165 -8.47 0.58 15.66
N GLY A 166 -7.71 0.19 16.68
CA GLY A 166 -8.02 0.52 18.07
C GLY A 166 -6.81 0.62 18.97
N LEU A 167 -7.06 1.10 20.20
CA LEU A 167 -6.07 1.28 21.27
C LEU A 167 -6.41 0.44 22.52
N HIS A 168 -7.08 -0.70 22.35
CA HIS A 168 -7.64 -1.50 23.44
C HIS A 168 -6.70 -2.58 23.99
N ALA A 169 -5.43 -2.57 23.58
CA ALA A 169 -4.40 -3.47 24.08
C ALA A 169 -3.29 -2.66 24.76
N ASP A 170 -2.46 -3.32 25.55
CA ASP A 170 -1.37 -2.68 26.28
C ASP A 170 -0.35 -2.02 25.34
N TYR A 171 0.24 -0.91 25.80
CA TYR A 171 1.30 -0.17 25.10
C TYR A 171 0.90 0.43 23.73
N LEU A 172 -0.40 0.60 23.48
CA LEU A 172 -0.94 1.33 22.32
C LEU A 172 -1.22 2.81 22.66
N GLY A 173 -1.24 3.65 21.63
CA GLY A 173 -1.48 5.10 21.76
C GLY A 173 -0.40 5.94 21.06
N PRO A 174 -0.35 7.26 21.32
CA PRO A 174 0.70 8.14 20.84
C PRO A 174 2.10 7.62 21.16
N VAL A 175 3.00 7.67 20.18
CA VAL A 175 4.42 7.33 20.34
C VAL A 175 5.16 8.66 20.54
N SER A 176 5.65 8.88 21.76
CA SER A 176 6.40 10.07 22.18
C SER A 176 7.65 9.66 22.95
#